data_AF-A0A1Y4RSF7-F1
#
_entry.id   AF-A0A1Y4RSF7-F1
#
_cell.length_a   1.000
_cell.length_b   1.000
_cell.length_c   1.000
_cell.angle_alpha   90.00
_cell.angle_beta   90.00
_cell.angle_gamma   90.00
#
_symmetry.space_group_name_H-M   'P 1'
#
loop_
_entity.id
_entity.type
_entity.pdbx_description
1 polymer ?
#
loop_
_entity_poly.entity_id
_entity_poly.type
_entity_poly.pdbx_seq_one_letter_code
_entity_poly.pdbx_strand_id
1 'polypeptide(L)'
;MVWIVGADIDKNVAERRARLQYIKEVSGDKYISWEKKLGLSSKGLFEYYQCITRDGINGTYITAHNYIVVALCELPCVAQGVFVVANTCKLVVDLDKKLLQQMQSFNGSAQLYYAKQEREVIAGREYDSNVIRDIGVFGFKTSKSERILYRNREKDFMEAIRIAFDRVIV
;
A
#
# COMPACT_ATOMS: atom_id res chain seq x y z
N MET A 1 -3.42 12.55 -2.69
CA MET A 1 -3.34 11.28 -1.97
C MET A 1 -1.94 11.03 -1.45
N VAL A 2 -1.77 10.34 -0.32
CA VAL A 2 -0.46 9.99 0.22
C VAL A 2 -0.04 8.60 -0.28
N TRP A 3 1.18 8.46 -0.77
CA TRP A 3 1.75 7.21 -1.21
C TRP A 3 2.98 6.88 -0.36
N ILE A 4 3.01 5.69 0.22
CA ILE A 4 4.04 5.26 1.17
C ILE A 4 4.67 3.95 0.70
N VAL A 5 6.00 3.89 0.75
CA VAL A 5 6.78 2.67 0.56
C VAL A 5 7.68 2.46 1.77
N GLY A 6 7.63 1.27 2.37
CA GLY A 6 8.56 0.90 3.45
C GLY A 6 10.01 0.92 2.94
N ALA A 7 10.94 1.44 3.74
CA ALA A 7 12.36 1.50 3.33
C ALA A 7 12.98 0.11 3.12
N ASP A 8 12.40 -0.93 3.73
CA ASP A 8 12.75 -2.34 3.56
C ASP A 8 12.27 -2.95 2.24
N ILE A 9 11.24 -2.37 1.61
CA ILE A 9 10.78 -2.74 0.26
C ILE A 9 11.61 -2.06 -0.82
N ASP A 10 12.09 -0.84 -0.55
CA ASP A 10 12.87 -0.06 -1.49
C ASP A 10 14.35 -0.50 -1.51
N LYS A 11 14.68 -1.43 -2.41
CA LYS A 11 16.02 -2.06 -2.41
C LYS A 11 17.13 -1.17 -2.95
N ASN A 12 16.80 -0.25 -3.86
CA ASN A 12 17.79 0.62 -4.49
C ASN A 12 17.14 1.83 -5.20
N VAL A 13 17.98 2.80 -5.57
CA VAL A 13 17.55 4.06 -6.21
C VAL A 13 16.83 3.84 -7.54
N ALA A 14 17.17 2.79 -8.31
CA ALA A 14 16.52 2.50 -9.59
C ALA A 14 15.08 2.01 -9.38
N GLU A 15 14.86 1.04 -8.49
CA GLU A 15 13.52 0.59 -8.09
C GLU A 15 12.68 1.76 -7.54
N ARG A 16 13.28 2.62 -6.71
CA ARG A 16 12.61 3.82 -6.17
C ARG A 16 12.11 4.76 -7.26
N ARG A 17 12.95 5.04 -8.27
CA ARG A 17 12.59 5.87 -9.42
C ARG A 17 11.48 5.23 -10.24
N ALA A 18 11.58 3.93 -10.44
CA ALA A 18 10.61 3.16 -11.19
C ALA A 18 9.23 3.12 -10.49
N ARG A 19 9.21 2.99 -9.16
CA ARG A 19 8.00 3.15 -8.34
C ARG A 19 7.40 4.55 -8.42
N LEU A 20 8.24 5.60 -8.40
CA LEU A 20 7.75 6.97 -8.58
C LEU A 20 7.09 7.13 -9.95
N GLN A 21 7.70 6.58 -10.99
CA GLN A 21 7.16 6.62 -12.35
C GLN A 21 5.81 5.88 -12.45
N TYR A 22 5.69 4.71 -11.83
CA TYR A 22 4.42 4.01 -11.70
C TYR A 22 3.34 4.89 -11.06
N ILE A 23 3.65 5.59 -9.96
CA ILE A 23 2.68 6.46 -9.28
C ILE A 23 2.28 7.64 -10.18
N LYS A 24 3.24 8.24 -10.90
CA LYS A 24 2.96 9.32 -11.87
C LYS A 24 1.97 8.86 -12.94
N GLU A 25 2.14 7.64 -13.44
CA GLU A 25 1.28 7.08 -14.48
C GLU A 25 -0.10 6.68 -13.96
N VAL A 26 -0.18 6.18 -12.72
CA VAL A 26 -1.46 5.78 -12.11
C VAL A 26 -2.28 6.97 -11.61
N SER A 27 -1.63 8.00 -11.07
CA SER A 27 -2.30 9.19 -10.53
C SER A 27 -2.46 10.33 -11.54
N GLY A 28 -1.70 10.31 -12.63
CA GLY A 28 -1.60 11.42 -13.59
C GLY A 28 -0.76 12.62 -13.11
N ASP A 29 -0.30 12.63 -11.85
CA ASP A 29 0.51 13.73 -11.30
C ASP A 29 2.00 13.55 -11.63
N LYS A 30 2.52 14.36 -12.55
CA LYS A 30 3.91 14.30 -13.01
C LYS A 30 4.91 14.96 -12.07
N TYR A 31 4.45 15.78 -11.13
CA TYR A 31 5.27 16.69 -10.31
C TYR A 31 5.48 16.20 -8.86
N ILE A 32 5.43 14.89 -8.66
CA ILE A 32 5.71 14.26 -7.37
C ILE A 32 7.19 13.88 -7.22
N SER A 33 7.66 13.90 -5.97
CA SER A 33 9.00 13.47 -5.55
C SER A 33 8.92 12.69 -4.24
N TRP A 34 9.87 11.79 -4.03
CA TRP A 34 10.01 11.07 -2.76
C TRP A 34 10.60 11.97 -1.68
N GLU A 35 10.05 11.85 -0.48
CA GLU A 35 10.62 12.34 0.77
C GLU A 35 10.92 11.15 1.67
N LYS A 36 12.14 11.06 2.21
CA LYS A 36 12.44 10.09 3.27
C LYS A 36 11.84 10.60 4.59
N LYS A 37 11.19 9.71 5.34
CA LYS A 37 10.57 10.00 6.63
C LYS A 37 10.98 8.96 7.65
N LEU A 38 10.92 9.39 8.91
CA LEU A 38 11.07 8.54 10.08
C LEU A 38 9.73 8.54 10.82
N GLY A 39 9.15 7.37 11.03
CA GLY A 39 7.94 7.16 11.82
C GLY A 39 8.30 6.64 13.20
N LEU A 40 7.47 6.99 14.18
CA LEU A 40 7.49 6.41 15.52
C LEU A 40 6.13 5.77 15.77
N SER A 41 6.15 4.49 16.12
CA SER A 41 4.97 3.70 16.49
C SER A 41 5.15 3.06 17.85
N SER A 42 4.10 2.40 18.35
CA SER A 42 4.19 1.53 19.52
C SER A 42 5.28 0.45 19.40
N LYS A 43 5.70 0.11 18.18
CA LYS A 43 6.75 -0.88 17.88
C LYS A 43 8.13 -0.30 17.65
N GLY A 44 8.31 1.00 17.86
CA GLY A 44 9.57 1.71 17.72
C GLY A 44 9.69 2.54 16.44
N LEU A 45 10.92 2.93 16.14
CA LEU A 45 11.29 3.75 14.99
C LEU A 45 11.35 2.92 13.70
N PHE A 46 10.86 3.48 12.61
CA PHE A 46 10.92 2.86 11.29
C PHE A 46 11.04 3.91 10.19
N GLU A 47 11.71 3.54 9.10
CA GLU A 47 11.92 4.44 7.96
C GLU A 47 10.98 4.10 6.81
N TYR A 48 10.51 5.13 6.11
CA TYR A 48 9.70 4.97 4.91
C TYR A 48 9.94 6.14 3.94
N TYR A 49 9.54 5.93 2.69
CA TYR A 49 9.49 6.96 1.68
C TYR A 49 8.03 7.34 1.45
N GLN A 50 7.77 8.64 1.34
CA GLN A 50 6.45 9.15 0.98
C GLN A 50 6.50 10.08 -0.23
N CYS A 51 5.45 10.09 -1.02
CA CYS A 51 5.15 11.18 -1.95
C CYS A 51 3.66 11.51 -1.89
N ILE A 52 3.30 12.74 -2.25
CA ILE A 52 1.93 13.22 -2.18
C ILE A 52 1.51 13.71 -3.56
N THR A 53 0.42 13.15 -4.08
CA THR A 53 -0.20 13.56 -5.34
C THR A 53 -1.22 14.68 -5.11
N ARG A 54 -1.33 15.59 -6.07
CA ARG A 54 -2.26 16.74 -6.08
C ARG A 54 -3.60 16.42 -6.77
N ASP A 55 -4.12 15.22 -6.49
CA ASP A 55 -5.38 14.71 -7.05
C ASP A 55 -6.61 15.03 -6.18
N GLY A 56 -6.43 15.67 -5.03
CA GLY A 56 -7.52 15.96 -4.08
C GLY A 56 -8.06 14.73 -3.34
N ILE A 57 -7.48 13.55 -3.55
CA ILE A 57 -7.96 12.30 -2.96
C ILE A 57 -7.45 12.17 -1.52
N ASN A 58 -8.40 12.11 -0.58
CA ASN A 58 -8.14 11.91 0.85
C ASN A 58 -8.02 10.42 1.20
N GLY A 59 -6.87 9.83 0.87
CA GLY A 59 -6.54 8.47 1.24
C GLY A 59 -5.03 8.22 1.22
N THR A 60 -4.65 7.03 1.64
CA THR A 60 -3.25 6.60 1.72
C THR A 60 -3.05 5.25 1.04
N TYR A 61 -2.06 5.13 0.16
CA TYR A 61 -1.62 3.86 -0.42
C TYR A 61 -0.29 3.44 0.17
N ILE A 62 -0.22 2.22 0.68
CA ILE A 62 0.93 1.71 1.42
C ILE A 62 1.43 0.45 0.73
N THR A 63 2.72 0.40 0.38
CA THR A 63 3.43 -0.83 0.04
C THR A 63 4.56 -1.05 1.04
N ALA A 64 4.38 -2.00 1.95
CA ALA A 64 5.37 -2.31 2.99
C ALA A 64 5.18 -3.75 3.48
N HIS A 65 6.14 -4.27 4.25
CA HIS A 65 5.90 -5.49 5.01
C HIS A 65 4.78 -5.30 6.04
N ASN A 66 4.09 -6.37 6.37
CA ASN A 66 2.87 -6.33 7.19
C ASN A 66 3.08 -5.69 8.58
N TYR A 67 4.24 -5.92 9.21
CA TYR A 67 4.58 -5.30 10.49
C TYR A 67 4.79 -3.78 10.37
N ILE A 68 5.32 -3.30 9.24
CA ILE A 68 5.43 -1.85 8.95
C ILE A 68 4.05 -1.27 8.64
N VAL A 69 3.17 -1.98 7.92
CA VAL A 69 1.80 -1.50 7.65
C VAL A 69 1.03 -1.28 8.95
N VAL A 70 1.15 -2.17 9.93
CA VAL A 70 0.54 -1.99 11.26
C VAL A 70 1.03 -0.70 11.91
N ALA A 71 2.34 -0.47 11.91
CA ALA A 71 2.94 0.75 12.47
C ALA A 71 2.52 2.02 11.71
N LEU A 72 2.44 1.96 10.38
CA LEU A 72 2.00 3.07 9.54
C LEU A 72 0.54 3.45 9.80
N CYS A 73 -0.34 2.47 10.03
CA CYS A 73 -1.75 2.72 10.33
C CYS A 73 -1.99 3.30 11.74
N GLU A 74 -0.96 3.39 12.60
CA GLU A 74 -1.02 4.16 13.85
C GLU A 74 -0.73 5.65 13.63
N LEU A 75 -0.11 6.02 12.48
CA LEU A 75 0.25 7.40 12.22
C LEU A 75 -1.00 8.24 11.89
N PRO A 76 -1.13 9.46 12.45
CA PRO A 76 -2.28 10.33 12.19
C PRO A 76 -2.52 10.60 10.70
N CYS A 77 -1.45 10.78 9.91
CA CYS A 77 -1.54 11.02 8.46
C CYS A 77 -2.14 9.83 7.66
N VAL A 78 -2.17 8.63 8.25
CA VAL A 78 -2.78 7.44 7.65
C VAL A 78 -4.16 7.19 8.25
N ALA A 79 -4.25 7.18 9.58
CA ALA A 79 -5.47 6.83 10.31
C ALA A 79 -6.63 7.82 10.10
N GLN A 80 -6.34 9.09 9.78
CA GLN A 80 -7.36 10.12 9.53
C GLN A 80 -7.88 10.13 8.08
N GLY A 81 -7.27 9.39 7.17
CA GLY A 81 -7.72 9.30 5.78
C GLY A 81 -9.10 8.67 5.65
N VAL A 82 -9.83 8.97 4.56
CA VAL A 82 -11.14 8.34 4.28
C VAL A 82 -10.98 6.87 3.93
N PHE A 83 -9.85 6.51 3.30
CA PHE A 83 -9.52 5.13 3.01
C PHE A 83 -8.00 4.89 3.01
N VAL A 84 -7.63 3.63 3.24
CA VAL A 84 -6.26 3.13 3.09
C VAL A 84 -6.26 1.97 2.10
N VAL A 85 -5.25 1.95 1.23
CA VAL A 85 -4.93 0.81 0.37
C VAL A 85 -3.67 0.15 0.92
N ALA A 86 -3.79 -1.09 1.38
CA ALA A 86 -2.69 -1.87 1.95
C ALA A 86 -2.21 -2.93 0.96
N ASN A 87 -1.12 -2.63 0.25
CA ASN A 87 -0.42 -3.57 -0.60
C ASN A 87 0.64 -4.35 0.20
N THR A 88 0.17 -5.35 0.94
CA THR A 88 1.01 -6.18 1.82
C THR A 88 0.49 -7.61 1.93
N CYS A 89 1.31 -8.52 2.46
CA CYS A 89 0.93 -9.91 2.72
C CYS A 89 0.04 -10.03 3.96
N LYS A 90 -0.94 -10.93 3.91
CA LYS A 90 -1.79 -11.32 5.05
C LYS A 90 -1.22 -12.55 5.77
N LEU A 91 0.00 -12.43 6.29
CA LEU A 91 0.66 -13.56 7.00
C LEU A 91 0.06 -13.84 8.38
N VAL A 92 -0.60 -12.85 8.99
CA VAL A 92 -1.22 -12.97 10.31
C VAL A 92 -2.73 -13.08 10.13
N VAL A 93 -3.33 -14.05 10.84
CA VAL A 93 -4.78 -14.29 10.81
C VAL A 93 -5.55 -13.01 11.17
N ASP A 94 -6.53 -12.68 10.31
CA ASP A 94 -7.40 -11.50 10.40
C ASP A 94 -6.66 -10.15 10.51
N LEU A 95 -5.43 -10.06 9.98
CA LEU A 95 -4.66 -8.81 10.03
C LEU A 95 -5.41 -7.64 9.37
N ASP A 96 -6.03 -7.87 8.22
CA ASP A 96 -6.83 -6.89 7.50
C ASP A 96 -8.00 -6.35 8.35
N LYS A 97 -8.77 -7.22 9.00
CA LYS A 97 -9.87 -6.81 9.89
C LYS A 97 -9.36 -6.04 11.09
N LYS A 98 -8.27 -6.49 11.72
CA LYS A 98 -7.63 -5.81 12.86
C LYS A 98 -7.15 -4.41 12.47
N LEU A 99 -6.53 -4.27 11.29
CA LEU A 99 -6.12 -2.97 10.75
C LEU A 99 -7.32 -2.06 10.52
N LEU A 100 -8.41 -2.57 9.94
CA LEU A 100 -9.62 -1.78 9.72
C LEU A 100 -10.24 -1.32 11.05
N GLN A 101 -10.37 -2.22 12.04
CA GLN A 101 -10.87 -1.87 13.38
C GLN A 101 -10.00 -0.81 14.07
N GLN A 102 -8.67 -0.94 13.96
CA GLN A 102 -7.74 0.05 14.49
C GLN A 102 -7.96 1.40 13.82
N MET A 103 -8.02 1.46 12.48
CA MET A 103 -8.29 2.71 11.76
C MET A 103 -9.65 3.30 12.15
N GLN A 104 -10.68 2.47 12.30
CA GLN A 104 -12.03 2.88 12.68
C GLN A 104 -12.12 3.45 14.10
N SER A 105 -11.19 3.09 14.99
CA SER A 105 -11.08 3.73 16.31
C SER A 105 -10.65 5.20 16.24
N PHE A 106 -9.98 5.62 15.16
CA PHE A 106 -9.60 7.01 14.90
C PHE A 106 -10.59 7.73 13.97
N ASN A 107 -11.05 7.05 12.93
CA ASN A 107 -12.04 7.55 11.97
C ASN A 107 -13.08 6.45 11.69
N GLY A 108 -14.25 6.54 12.33
CA GLY A 108 -15.31 5.52 12.20
C GLY A 108 -15.84 5.28 10.77
N SER A 109 -15.55 6.19 9.83
CA SER A 109 -15.92 6.05 8.41
C SER A 109 -14.80 5.47 7.53
N ALA A 110 -13.63 5.18 8.12
CA ALA A 110 -12.46 4.71 7.38
C ALA A 110 -12.74 3.40 6.64
N GLN A 111 -12.23 3.31 5.41
CA GLN A 111 -12.29 2.11 4.58
C GLN A 111 -10.89 1.53 4.39
N LEU A 112 -10.80 0.20 4.30
CA LEU A 112 -9.56 -0.50 3.98
C LEU A 112 -9.74 -1.32 2.70
N TYR A 113 -8.81 -1.16 1.77
CA TYR A 113 -8.68 -1.93 0.55
C TYR A 113 -7.38 -2.71 0.62
N TYR A 114 -7.46 -4.04 0.64
CA TYR A 114 -6.31 -4.92 0.85
C TYR A 114 -5.87 -5.55 -0.47
N ALA A 115 -4.57 -5.79 -0.64
CA ALA A 115 -4.08 -6.45 -1.85
C ALA A 115 -4.71 -7.85 -1.99
N LYS A 116 -5.01 -8.23 -3.23
CA LYS A 116 -5.39 -9.60 -3.57
C LYS A 116 -4.29 -10.55 -3.13
N GLN A 117 -4.67 -11.54 -2.33
CA GLN A 117 -3.75 -12.55 -1.83
C GLN A 117 -3.77 -13.78 -2.75
N GLU A 118 -2.63 -14.46 -2.85
CA GLU A 118 -2.49 -15.79 -3.41
C GLU A 118 -2.02 -16.72 -2.28
N ARG A 119 -2.49 -17.97 -2.32
CA ARG A 119 -2.09 -18.97 -1.32
C ARG A 119 -0.73 -19.54 -1.69
N GLU A 120 0.22 -19.46 -0.77
CA GLU A 120 1.57 -20.01 -0.93
C GLU A 120 1.88 -21.00 0.18
N VAL A 121 2.64 -22.05 -0.15
CA VAL A 121 3.18 -22.99 0.82
C VAL A 121 4.64 -22.64 1.08
N ILE A 122 4.95 -22.15 2.28
CA ILE A 122 6.32 -21.82 2.70
C ILE A 122 6.69 -22.74 3.86
N ALA A 123 7.74 -23.54 3.69
CA ALA A 123 8.19 -24.51 4.69
C ALA A 123 7.06 -25.43 5.22
N GLY A 124 6.17 -25.88 4.33
CA GLY A 124 5.06 -26.80 4.65
C GLY A 124 3.84 -26.15 5.32
N ARG A 125 3.79 -24.81 5.43
CA ARG A 125 2.64 -24.07 5.96
C ARG A 125 2.02 -23.19 4.88
N GLU A 126 0.69 -23.13 4.85
CA GLU A 126 -0.05 -22.25 3.95
C GLU A 126 -0.09 -20.82 4.49
N TYR A 127 0.17 -19.85 3.62
CA TYR A 127 0.09 -18.42 3.91
C TYR A 127 -0.64 -17.70 2.79
N ASP A 128 -1.36 -16.65 3.14
CA ASP A 128 -1.90 -15.69 2.19
C ASP A 128 -0.85 -14.58 1.99
N SER A 129 -0.34 -14.46 0.76
CA SER A 129 0.68 -13.47 0.41
C SER A 129 0.26 -12.65 -0.81
N ASN A 130 0.75 -11.42 -0.94
CA ASN A 130 0.51 -10.59 -2.13
C ASN A 130 1.63 -10.78 -3.18
N VAL A 131 1.99 -12.04 -3.45
CA VAL A 131 3.15 -12.48 -4.25
C VAL A 131 3.69 -11.42 -5.21
N ILE A 132 4.90 -10.99 -4.91
CA ILE A 132 5.60 -9.97 -5.69
C ILE A 132 6.47 -10.67 -6.73
N ARG A 133 6.18 -10.42 -8.01
CA ARG A 133 6.88 -11.05 -9.15
C ARG A 133 7.46 -9.99 -10.09
N ASP A 134 8.53 -10.35 -10.77
CA ASP A 134 9.07 -9.54 -11.85
C ASP A 134 8.26 -9.78 -13.13
N ILE A 135 7.13 -9.08 -13.25
CA ILE A 135 6.19 -9.20 -14.37
C ILE A 135 5.93 -7.82 -14.94
N GLY A 136 6.15 -7.66 -16.24
CA GLY A 136 6.02 -6.39 -16.96
C GLY A 136 7.36 -5.67 -17.10
N VAL A 137 7.31 -4.37 -17.40
CA VAL A 137 8.49 -3.52 -17.62
C VAL A 137 8.57 -2.39 -16.58
N PHE A 138 8.07 -2.65 -15.38
CA PHE A 138 7.91 -1.63 -14.34
C PHE A 138 9.22 -1.19 -13.68
N GLY A 139 10.33 -1.92 -13.87
CA GLY A 139 11.61 -1.62 -13.22
C GLY A 139 11.66 -1.95 -11.72
N PHE A 140 10.65 -2.66 -11.20
CA PHE A 140 10.61 -3.25 -9.87
C PHE A 140 9.63 -4.44 -9.87
N LYS A 141 9.75 -5.34 -8.90
CA LYS A 141 8.80 -6.46 -8.76
C LYS A 141 7.45 -5.95 -8.26
N THR A 142 6.37 -6.38 -8.89
CA THR A 142 5.00 -5.92 -8.60
C THR A 142 4.14 -7.02 -7.98
N SER A 143 3.17 -6.63 -7.14
CA SER A 143 2.07 -7.49 -6.74
C SER A 143 1.04 -7.61 -7.87
N LYS A 144 0.15 -8.61 -7.78
CA LYS A 144 -0.99 -8.73 -8.70
C LYS A 144 -1.88 -7.48 -8.67
N SER A 145 -2.13 -6.93 -7.48
CA SER A 145 -2.95 -5.73 -7.31
C SER A 145 -2.34 -4.51 -7.98
N GLU A 146 -1.02 -4.29 -7.86
CA GLU A 146 -0.31 -3.20 -8.57
C GLU A 146 -0.48 -3.32 -10.09
N ARG A 147 -0.32 -4.54 -10.65
CA ARG A 147 -0.52 -4.74 -12.09
C ARG A 147 -1.96 -4.48 -12.54
N ILE A 148 -2.95 -4.90 -11.75
CA ILE A 148 -4.36 -4.66 -12.06
C ILE A 148 -4.68 -3.17 -11.95
N LEU A 149 -4.19 -2.48 -10.92
CA LEU A 149 -4.36 -1.03 -10.76
C LEU A 149 -3.80 -0.29 -11.97
N TYR A 150 -2.57 -0.61 -12.35
CA TYR A 150 -1.92 -0.01 -13.51
C TYR A 150 -2.68 -0.24 -14.82
N ARG A 151 -3.16 -1.47 -15.06
CA ARG A 151 -3.94 -1.80 -16.25
C ARG A 151 -5.25 -1.02 -16.33
N ASN A 152 -5.82 -0.63 -15.19
CA ASN A 152 -7.07 0.09 -15.08
C ASN A 152 -6.89 1.59 -14.81
N ARG A 153 -5.66 2.14 -14.92
CA ARG A 153 -5.34 3.54 -14.59
C ARG A 153 -6.09 4.59 -15.41
N GLU A 154 -6.61 4.23 -16.57
CA GLU A 154 -7.43 5.11 -17.43
C GLU A 154 -8.87 5.28 -16.89
N LYS A 155 -9.27 4.49 -15.88
CA LYS A 155 -10.55 4.63 -15.18
C LYS A 155 -10.45 5.67 -14.06
N ASP A 156 -11.60 6.01 -13.45
CA ASP A 156 -11.59 6.73 -12.18
C ASP A 156 -10.71 5.99 -11.16
N PHE A 157 -9.93 6.73 -10.38
CA PHE A 157 -8.95 6.15 -9.47
C PHE A 157 -9.59 5.20 -8.45
N MET A 158 -10.74 5.58 -7.88
CA MET A 158 -11.43 4.73 -6.91
C MET A 158 -12.07 3.52 -7.57
N GLU A 159 -12.53 3.63 -8.82
CA GLU A 159 -12.95 2.47 -9.61
C GLU A 159 -11.78 1.50 -9.83
N ALA A 160 -10.61 2.00 -10.24
CA ALA A 160 -9.42 1.19 -10.44
C ALA A 160 -8.96 0.49 -9.15
N ILE A 161 -9.02 1.18 -8.00
CA ILE A 161 -8.74 0.58 -6.68
C ILE A 161 -9.72 -0.55 -6.36
N ARG A 162 -11.02 -0.35 -6.57
CA ARG A 162 -12.06 -1.37 -6.29
C ARG A 162 -11.90 -2.62 -7.17
N ILE A 163 -11.36 -2.47 -8.37
CA ILE A 163 -11.03 -3.61 -9.25
C ILE A 163 -9.76 -4.32 -8.75
N ALA A 164 -8.75 -3.55 -8.35
CA ALA A 164 -7.42 -4.05 -8.04
C ALA A 164 -7.26 -4.63 -6.62
N PHE A 165 -8.05 -4.16 -5.66
CA PHE A 165 -7.94 -4.46 -4.23
C PHE A 165 -9.27 -4.93 -3.66
N ASP A 166 -9.21 -5.79 -2.65
CA ASP A 166 -10.39 -6.33 -1.98
C ASP A 166 -10.79 -5.40 -0.84
N ARG A 167 -12.04 -4.93 -0.83
CA ARG A 167 -12.56 -4.12 0.28
C ARG A 167 -12.72 -5.00 1.51
N VAL A 168 -12.13 -4.58 2.62
CA VAL A 168 -12.25 -5.27 3.91
C VAL A 168 -13.57 -4.89 4.57
N ILE A 169 -14.25 -5.88 5.12
CA ILE A 169 -15.50 -5.75 5.87
C ILE A 169 -15.32 -6.46 7.21
N VAL A 170 -15.73 -5.80 8.30
CA VAL A 170 -15.74 -6.34 9.67
C VAL A 170 -17.12 -6.87 9.99
#